data_AF-A0A9C6VV25-F1
#
_entry.id   AF-A0A9C6VV25-F1
#
_cell.length_a   1.000
_cell.length_b   1.000
_cell.length_c   1.000
_cell.angle_alpha   90.00
_cell.angle_beta   90.00
_cell.angle_gamma   90.00
#
_symmetry.space_group_name_H-M   'P 1'
#
loop_
_entity.id
_entity.type
_entity.pdbx_description
1 polymer ?
#
loop_
_entity_poly.entity_id
_entity_poly.type
_entity_poly.pdbx_seq_one_letter_code
_entity_poly.pdbx_strand_id
1 'polypeptide(L)'
;MFFSYRSDMDVFYRQYNTYRILLSVLGLWPYHKSIYSTIHRILISAIMLAYIVFQVLSLFKAGITFLGCVVTLSATCPIMVFFMRYVSSVATLPVNIYLFDNLRRMDTMLKDELEVQILMKHVDYSTYIISIFLCIWCSWTLFTASYVFAPITLDLLLPLNESRRRYFSLLTMFSHDRIEYVDIVYVNILVVYTIGLLCLAGTELMLAVFAHWMCGMFEITRYE
;
A
#
# COMPACT_ATOMS: atom_id res chain seq x y z
N MET A 1 -38.63 7.62 -1.96
CA MET A 1 -37.83 7.88 -3.17
C MET A 1 -36.76 8.94 -2.95
N PHE A 2 -37.08 10.24 -2.76
CA PHE A 2 -36.07 11.30 -2.64
C PHE A 2 -35.01 11.13 -1.52
N PHE A 3 -35.36 10.49 -0.41
CA PHE A 3 -34.42 10.24 0.69
C PHE A 3 -33.48 9.06 0.42
N SER A 4 -33.93 8.03 -0.31
CA SER A 4 -33.08 6.89 -0.73
C SER A 4 -32.09 7.37 -1.78
N TYR A 5 -32.58 8.02 -2.85
CA TYR A 5 -31.74 8.57 -3.92
C TYR A 5 -30.62 9.49 -3.40
N ARG A 6 -30.87 10.21 -2.30
CA ARG A 6 -29.86 11.08 -1.67
C ARG A 6 -28.82 10.32 -0.86
N SER A 7 -29.21 9.30 -0.06
CA SER A 7 -28.23 8.46 0.66
C SER A 7 -27.37 7.65 -0.30
N ASP A 8 -27.98 7.22 -1.39
CA ASP A 8 -27.43 6.42 -2.46
C ASP A 8 -26.30 7.21 -3.17
N MET A 9 -26.55 8.47 -3.54
CA MET A 9 -25.50 9.35 -4.06
C MET A 9 -24.37 9.60 -3.05
N ASP A 10 -24.68 9.74 -1.75
CA ASP A 10 -23.66 9.98 -0.71
C ASP A 10 -22.66 8.82 -0.59
N VAL A 11 -23.09 7.58 -0.81
CA VAL A 11 -22.22 6.38 -0.81
C VAL A 11 -21.20 6.44 -1.94
N PHE A 12 -21.65 6.74 -3.16
CA PHE A 12 -20.78 6.83 -4.34
C PHE A 12 -19.70 7.91 -4.15
N TYR A 13 -20.09 9.09 -3.67
CA TYR A 13 -19.16 10.17 -3.35
C TYR A 13 -18.19 9.80 -2.24
N ARG A 14 -18.65 9.09 -1.19
CA ARG A 14 -17.81 8.67 -0.07
C ARG A 14 -16.78 7.62 -0.49
N GLN A 15 -17.17 6.65 -1.32
CA GLN A 15 -16.23 5.69 -1.89
C GLN A 15 -15.18 6.39 -2.73
N TYR A 16 -15.63 7.22 -3.67
CA TYR A 16 -14.75 7.99 -4.54
C TYR A 16 -13.74 8.82 -3.75
N ASN A 17 -14.18 9.47 -2.66
CA ASN A 17 -13.31 10.28 -1.82
C ASN A 17 -12.29 9.45 -1.05
N THR A 18 -12.69 8.32 -0.46
CA THR A 18 -11.79 7.43 0.30
C THR A 18 -10.70 6.88 -0.61
N TYR A 19 -11.11 6.39 -1.77
CA TYR A 19 -10.22 5.87 -2.79
C TYR A 19 -9.29 6.94 -3.38
N ARG A 20 -9.83 8.15 -3.61
CA ARG A 20 -9.06 9.33 -4.03
C ARG A 20 -7.96 9.69 -3.04
N ILE A 21 -8.28 9.71 -1.74
CA ILE A 21 -7.30 10.01 -0.69
C ILE A 21 -6.18 8.95 -0.71
N LEU A 22 -6.54 7.67 -0.74
CA LEU A 22 -5.57 6.56 -0.77
C LEU A 22 -4.59 6.68 -1.95
N LEU A 23 -5.10 6.82 -3.18
CA LEU A 23 -4.24 7.00 -4.35
C LEU A 23 -3.47 8.31 -4.35
N SER A 24 -4.02 9.38 -3.76
CA SER A 24 -3.34 10.67 -3.66
C SER A 24 -2.13 10.57 -2.73
N VAL A 25 -2.26 9.88 -1.59
CA VAL A 25 -1.14 9.61 -0.67
C VAL A 25 -0.03 8.83 -1.36
N LEU A 26 -0.39 7.88 -2.23
CA LEU A 26 0.56 7.09 -3.01
C LEU A 26 1.17 7.83 -4.21
N GLY A 27 0.70 9.04 -4.52
CA GLY A 27 1.06 9.76 -5.74
C GLY A 27 0.55 9.12 -7.03
N LEU A 28 -0.38 8.17 -6.94
CA LEU A 28 -0.98 7.44 -8.07
C LEU A 28 -2.30 8.04 -8.54
N TRP A 29 -2.80 9.09 -7.88
CA TRP A 29 -4.06 9.71 -8.28
C TRP A 29 -3.98 10.35 -9.68
N PRO A 30 -4.82 9.93 -10.64
CA PRO A 30 -4.70 10.29 -12.06
C PRO A 30 -4.92 11.77 -12.37
N TYR A 31 -5.85 12.41 -11.65
CA TYR A 31 -6.30 13.77 -11.99
C TYR A 31 -5.47 14.88 -11.35
N HIS A 32 -4.51 14.54 -10.48
CA HIS A 32 -3.68 15.55 -9.82
C HIS A 32 -2.34 15.67 -10.55
N LYS A 33 -2.30 16.49 -11.61
CA LYS A 33 -1.05 16.92 -12.29
C LYS A 33 -0.29 17.95 -11.45
N SER A 34 -0.08 17.68 -10.17
CA SER A 34 0.75 18.54 -9.32
C SER A 34 2.20 18.09 -9.34
N ILE A 35 3.10 19.05 -9.22
CA ILE A 35 4.54 18.80 -9.00
C ILE A 35 4.72 17.88 -7.78
N TYR A 36 3.89 18.06 -6.74
CA TYR A 36 3.89 17.24 -5.53
C TYR A 36 3.66 15.75 -5.79
N SER A 37 2.72 15.39 -6.68
CA SER A 37 2.45 14.00 -7.04
C SER A 37 3.68 13.35 -7.73
N THR A 38 4.38 14.11 -8.57
CA THR A 38 5.60 13.64 -9.23
C THR A 38 6.75 13.48 -8.23
N ILE A 39 6.92 14.44 -7.32
CA ILE A 39 7.90 14.33 -6.22
C ILE A 39 7.63 13.10 -5.37
N HIS A 40 6.36 12.84 -5.00
CA HIS A 40 6.00 11.65 -4.22
C HIS A 40 6.37 10.35 -4.95
N ARG A 41 6.08 10.24 -6.25
CA ARG A 41 6.45 9.07 -7.06
C ARG A 41 7.96 8.85 -7.09
N ILE A 42 8.72 9.91 -7.36
CA ILE A 42 10.20 9.84 -7.40
C ILE A 42 10.74 9.44 -6.03
N LEU A 43 10.21 10.03 -4.95
CA LEU A 43 10.64 9.75 -3.59
C LEU A 43 10.38 8.29 -3.19
N ILE A 44 9.16 7.80 -3.40
CA ILE A 44 8.78 6.41 -3.09
C ILE A 44 9.65 5.43 -3.87
N SER A 45 9.82 5.67 -5.19
CA SER A 45 10.69 4.85 -6.03
C SER A 45 12.15 4.89 -5.59
N ALA A 46 12.67 6.06 -5.23
CA ALA A 46 14.05 6.23 -4.77
C ALA A 46 14.31 5.51 -3.44
N ILE A 47 13.37 5.59 -2.49
CA ILE A 47 13.47 4.90 -1.18
C ILE A 47 13.54 3.38 -1.38
N MET A 48 12.64 2.82 -2.20
CA MET A 48 12.65 1.37 -2.48
C MET A 48 13.92 0.94 -3.22
N LEU A 49 14.34 1.71 -4.22
CA LEU A 49 15.56 1.42 -4.98
C LEU A 49 16.80 1.48 -4.09
N ALA A 50 16.92 2.50 -3.24
CA ALA A 50 18.02 2.63 -2.30
C ALA A 50 18.10 1.43 -1.35
N TYR A 51 16.95 0.95 -0.86
CA TYR A 51 16.90 -0.25 -0.03
C TYR A 51 17.37 -1.51 -0.79
N ILE A 52 16.89 -1.71 -2.03
CA ILE A 52 17.30 -2.85 -2.87
C ILE A 52 18.81 -2.81 -3.12
N VAL A 53 19.35 -1.64 -3.50
CA VAL A 53 20.79 -1.46 -3.73
C VAL A 53 21.59 -1.74 -2.46
N PHE A 54 21.15 -1.21 -1.32
CA PHE A 54 21.82 -1.45 -0.03
C PHE A 54 21.87 -2.94 0.30
N GLN A 55 20.77 -3.67 0.10
CA GLN A 55 20.72 -5.10 0.36
C GLN A 55 21.56 -5.92 -0.64
N VAL A 56 21.60 -5.54 -1.91
CA VAL A 56 22.46 -6.18 -2.91
C VAL A 56 23.93 -5.95 -2.60
N LEU A 57 24.32 -4.73 -2.22
CA LEU A 57 25.70 -4.42 -1.78
C LEU A 57 26.08 -5.20 -0.52
N SER A 58 25.12 -5.36 0.38
CA SER A 58 25.26 -6.21 1.57
C SER A 58 25.62 -7.65 1.19
N LEU A 59 24.99 -8.24 0.16
CA LEU A 59 25.30 -9.60 -0.34
C LEU A 59 26.73 -9.77 -0.89
N PHE A 60 27.34 -8.71 -1.42
CA PHE A 60 28.69 -8.78 -1.99
C PHE A 60 29.81 -8.63 -0.94
N LYS A 61 29.47 -8.32 0.31
CA LYS A 61 30.48 -8.12 1.37
C LYS A 61 31.10 -9.47 1.76
N ALA A 62 32.43 -9.56 1.74
CA ALA A 62 33.15 -10.79 2.07
C ALA A 62 32.85 -11.22 3.52
N GLY A 63 32.39 -12.46 3.73
CA GLY A 63 32.13 -13.05 5.05
C GLY A 63 30.70 -13.56 5.32
N ILE A 64 29.81 -13.59 4.31
CA ILE A 64 28.41 -14.02 4.50
C ILE A 64 28.30 -15.55 4.46
N THR A 65 27.64 -16.13 5.46
CA THR A 65 27.30 -17.56 5.46
C THR A 65 26.11 -17.84 4.54
N PHE A 66 25.96 -19.07 4.04
CA PHE A 66 24.84 -19.47 3.18
C PHE A 66 23.47 -19.07 3.76
N LEU A 67 23.28 -19.23 5.07
CA LEU A 67 22.05 -18.82 5.76
C LEU A 67 21.83 -17.30 5.68
N GLY A 68 22.87 -16.49 5.85
CA GLY A 68 22.80 -15.04 5.71
C GLY A 68 22.38 -14.61 4.30
N CYS A 69 22.88 -15.29 3.27
CA CYS A 69 22.45 -15.06 1.88
C CYS A 69 20.97 -15.37 1.68
N VAL A 70 20.50 -16.54 2.13
CA VAL A 70 19.09 -16.96 1.99
C VAL A 70 18.16 -15.98 2.70
N VAL A 71 18.51 -15.59 3.92
CA VAL A 71 17.74 -14.66 4.74
C VAL A 71 17.68 -13.26 4.10
N THR A 72 18.82 -12.77 3.61
CA THR A 72 18.89 -11.47 2.93
C THR A 72 18.09 -11.47 1.63
N LEU A 73 18.24 -12.51 0.81
CA LEU A 73 17.48 -12.67 -0.44
C LEU A 73 15.97 -12.75 -0.15
N SER A 74 15.57 -13.56 0.82
CA SER A 74 14.17 -13.68 1.24
C SER A 74 13.57 -12.34 1.66
N ALA A 75 14.32 -11.49 2.37
CA ALA A 75 13.88 -10.15 2.73
C ALA A 75 13.83 -9.19 1.51
N THR A 76 14.75 -9.32 0.56
CA THR A 76 14.75 -8.45 -0.64
C THR A 76 13.63 -8.77 -1.64
N CYS A 77 13.24 -10.04 -1.76
CA CYS A 77 12.27 -10.49 -2.76
C CYS A 77 10.93 -9.74 -2.68
N PRO A 78 10.26 -9.61 -1.51
CA PRO A 78 9.02 -8.85 -1.40
C PRO A 78 9.15 -7.40 -1.86
N ILE A 79 10.24 -6.72 -1.48
CA ILE A 79 10.44 -5.30 -1.80
C ILE A 79 10.67 -5.11 -3.30
N MET A 80 11.38 -6.03 -3.95
CA MET A 80 11.52 -6.04 -5.40
C MET A 80 10.16 -6.19 -6.10
N VAL A 81 9.28 -7.07 -5.61
CA VAL A 81 7.92 -7.21 -6.13
C VAL A 81 7.12 -5.92 -5.94
N PHE A 82 7.18 -5.29 -4.76
CA PHE A 82 6.51 -4.02 -4.50
C PHE A 82 7.00 -2.92 -5.45
N PHE A 83 8.31 -2.83 -5.66
CA PHE A 83 8.92 -1.86 -6.56
C PHE A 83 8.47 -2.07 -8.02
N MET A 84 8.55 -3.31 -8.52
CA MET A 84 8.08 -3.65 -9.88
C MET A 84 6.61 -3.32 -10.09
N ARG A 85 5.76 -3.63 -9.10
CA ARG A 85 4.32 -3.33 -9.13
C ARG A 85 4.06 -1.83 -9.10
N TYR A 86 4.77 -1.08 -8.27
CA TYR A 86 4.63 0.37 -8.19
C TYR A 86 5.05 1.05 -9.51
N VAL A 87 6.21 0.70 -10.07
CA VAL A 87 6.68 1.23 -11.35
C VAL A 87 5.72 0.89 -12.48
N SER A 88 5.24 -0.35 -12.55
CA SER A 88 4.21 -0.75 -13.52
C SER A 88 2.95 0.11 -13.40
N SER A 89 2.51 0.38 -12.17
CA SER A 89 1.31 1.18 -11.91
C SER A 89 1.49 2.65 -12.25
N VAL A 90 2.71 3.19 -12.09
CA VAL A 90 3.06 4.53 -12.58
C VAL A 90 3.05 4.57 -14.11
N ALA A 91 3.57 3.52 -14.77
CA ALA A 91 3.56 3.43 -16.23
C ALA A 91 2.13 3.31 -16.80
N THR A 92 1.22 2.64 -16.10
CA THR A 92 -0.19 2.50 -16.52
C THR A 92 -1.09 3.66 -16.12
N LEU A 93 -0.56 4.74 -15.53
CA LEU A 93 -1.33 5.94 -15.18
C LEU A 93 -2.17 6.52 -16.33
N PRO A 94 -1.70 6.61 -17.60
CA PRO A 94 -2.53 7.10 -18.70
C PRO A 94 -3.76 6.22 -18.96
N VAL A 95 -3.60 4.90 -18.84
CA VAL A 95 -4.71 3.95 -18.99
C VAL A 95 -5.70 4.13 -17.84
N ASN A 96 -5.19 4.34 -16.62
CA ASN A 96 -6.03 4.60 -15.46
C ASN A 96 -6.86 5.88 -15.61
N ILE A 97 -6.28 6.97 -16.15
CA ILE A 97 -7.02 8.21 -16.47
C ILE A 97 -8.18 7.88 -17.43
N TYR A 98 -7.89 7.17 -18.50
CA TYR A 98 -8.89 6.78 -19.49
C TYR A 98 -10.03 5.94 -18.87
N LEU A 99 -9.69 4.99 -17.99
CA LEU A 99 -10.69 4.20 -17.26
C LEU A 99 -11.59 5.09 -16.40
N PHE A 100 -11.04 6.00 -15.59
CA PHE A 100 -11.86 6.88 -14.76
C PHE A 100 -12.73 7.85 -15.58
N ASP A 101 -12.25 8.33 -16.72
CA ASP A 101 -13.05 9.19 -17.59
C ASP A 101 -14.25 8.43 -18.18
N ASN A 102 -14.05 7.15 -18.55
CA ASN A 102 -15.15 6.28 -18.96
C ASN A 102 -16.13 5.99 -17.83
N LEU A 103 -15.63 5.71 -16.62
CA LEU A 103 -16.49 5.54 -15.43
C LEU A 103 -17.42 6.75 -15.26
N ARG A 104 -16.84 7.96 -15.29
CA ARG A 104 -17.60 9.21 -15.11
C ARG A 104 -18.62 9.42 -16.23
N ARG A 105 -18.26 9.10 -17.47
CA ARG A 105 -19.20 9.24 -18.59
C ARG A 105 -20.38 8.28 -18.45
N MET A 106 -20.13 7.02 -18.09
CA MET A 106 -21.20 6.03 -17.93
C MET A 106 -22.11 6.35 -16.75
N ASP A 107 -21.56 6.86 -15.64
CA ASP A 107 -22.33 7.39 -14.50
C ASP A 107 -23.31 8.50 -14.94
N THR A 108 -22.89 9.42 -15.81
CA THR A 108 -23.79 10.46 -16.34
C THR A 108 -24.85 9.96 -17.33
N MET A 109 -24.70 8.75 -17.85
CA MET A 109 -25.64 8.13 -18.79
C MET A 109 -26.72 7.31 -18.09
N LEU A 110 -26.41 6.75 -16.91
CA LEU A 110 -27.39 6.03 -16.08
C LEU A 110 -28.50 6.99 -15.64
N LYS A 111 -29.73 6.68 -16.03
CA LYS A 111 -30.93 7.46 -15.67
C LYS A 111 -32.00 6.62 -14.98
N ASP A 112 -31.97 5.31 -15.21
CA ASP A 112 -32.95 4.41 -14.61
C ASP A 112 -32.62 4.11 -13.15
N GLU A 113 -33.66 4.05 -12.31
CA GLU A 113 -33.49 3.89 -10.87
C GLU A 113 -33.00 2.46 -10.53
N LEU A 114 -33.38 1.45 -11.31
CA LEU A 114 -32.96 0.06 -11.08
C LEU A 114 -31.51 -0.16 -11.51
N GLU A 115 -31.08 0.44 -12.62
CA GLU A 115 -29.66 0.43 -13.03
C GLU A 115 -28.74 1.03 -11.97
N VAL A 116 -29.16 2.18 -11.41
CA VAL A 116 -28.41 2.85 -10.33
C VAL A 116 -28.34 1.97 -9.08
N GLN A 117 -29.45 1.32 -8.69
CA GLN A 117 -29.46 0.42 -7.54
C GLN A 117 -28.53 -0.79 -7.73
N ILE A 118 -28.51 -1.40 -8.93
CA ILE A 118 -27.62 -2.52 -9.23
C ILE A 118 -26.16 -2.07 -9.12
N LEU A 119 -25.81 -0.93 -9.72
CA LEU A 119 -24.44 -0.41 -9.67
C LEU A 119 -24.00 -0.09 -8.24
N MET A 120 -24.89 0.51 -7.45
CA MET A 120 -24.62 0.88 -6.07
C MET A 120 -24.31 -0.31 -5.18
N LYS A 121 -24.99 -1.43 -5.39
CA LYS A 121 -24.68 -2.67 -4.68
C LYS A 121 -23.21 -3.09 -4.88
N HIS A 122 -22.67 -2.95 -6.09
CA HIS A 122 -21.25 -3.27 -6.38
C HIS A 122 -20.26 -2.23 -5.84
N VAL A 123 -20.65 -0.96 -5.85
CA VAL A 123 -19.94 0.17 -5.21
C VAL A 123 -19.83 -0.04 -3.70
N ASP A 124 -20.90 -0.50 -3.05
CA ASP A 124 -20.89 -0.83 -1.61
C ASP A 124 -19.94 -1.98 -1.28
N TYR A 125 -19.98 -3.07 -2.05
CA TYR A 125 -19.05 -4.19 -1.87
C TYR A 125 -17.59 -3.75 -1.99
N SER A 126 -17.27 -2.95 -3.00
CA SER A 126 -15.90 -2.47 -3.21
C SER A 126 -15.45 -1.48 -2.12
N THR A 127 -16.36 -0.65 -1.59
CA THR A 127 -16.09 0.23 -0.43
C THR A 127 -15.79 -0.57 0.85
N TYR A 128 -16.56 -1.64 1.08
CA TYR A 128 -16.35 -2.54 2.22
C TYR A 128 -15.00 -3.24 2.14
N ILE A 129 -14.62 -3.71 0.95
CA ILE A 129 -13.30 -4.31 0.69
C ILE A 129 -12.19 -3.30 1.01
N ILE A 130 -12.25 -2.07 0.50
CA ILE A 130 -11.25 -1.03 0.81
C ILE A 130 -11.14 -0.81 2.33
N SER A 131 -12.28 -0.73 3.02
CA SER A 131 -12.31 -0.50 4.46
C SER A 131 -11.66 -1.64 5.25
N ILE A 132 -11.96 -2.90 4.92
CA ILE A 132 -11.31 -4.07 5.52
C ILE A 132 -9.79 -4.03 5.31
N PHE A 133 -9.36 -3.76 4.07
CA PHE A 133 -7.94 -3.72 3.75
C PHE A 133 -7.20 -2.63 4.53
N LEU A 134 -7.78 -1.43 4.64
CA LEU A 134 -7.20 -0.35 5.45
C LEU A 134 -7.13 -0.74 6.93
N CYS A 135 -8.16 -1.38 7.48
CA CYS A 135 -8.14 -1.88 8.87
C CYS A 135 -7.04 -2.93 9.10
N ILE A 136 -6.87 -3.88 8.17
CA ILE A 136 -5.80 -4.89 8.24
C ILE A 136 -4.43 -4.22 8.17
N TRP A 137 -4.24 -3.28 7.24
CA TRP A 137 -2.97 -2.55 7.09
C TRP A 137 -2.63 -1.70 8.33
N CYS A 138 -3.61 -0.98 8.89
CA CYS A 138 -3.45 -0.24 10.15
C CYS A 138 -3.13 -1.19 11.32
N SER A 139 -3.79 -2.34 11.40
CA SER A 139 -3.53 -3.31 12.48
C SER A 139 -2.12 -3.91 12.37
N TRP A 140 -1.69 -4.26 11.15
CA TRP A 140 -0.36 -4.77 10.88
C TRP A 140 0.74 -3.76 11.22
N THR A 141 0.57 -2.51 10.79
CA THR A 141 1.53 -1.42 11.07
C THR A 141 1.65 -1.14 12.57
N LEU A 142 0.54 -1.11 13.31
CA LEU A 142 0.55 -0.95 14.77
C LEU A 142 1.21 -2.14 15.48
N PHE A 143 0.92 -3.37 15.06
CA PHE A 143 1.51 -4.57 15.65
C PHE A 143 3.03 -4.66 15.41
N THR A 144 3.46 -4.38 14.19
CA THR A 144 4.90 -4.38 13.85
C THR A 144 5.64 -3.24 14.53
N ALA A 145 5.05 -2.04 14.61
CA ALA A 145 5.63 -0.91 15.33
C ALA A 145 5.76 -1.22 16.83
N SER A 146 4.70 -1.73 17.47
CA SER A 146 4.76 -2.06 18.90
C SER A 146 5.83 -3.10 19.20
N TYR A 147 5.99 -4.11 18.32
CA TYR A 147 7.03 -5.11 18.43
C TYR A 147 8.46 -4.52 18.37
N VAL A 148 8.71 -3.57 17.45
CA VAL A 148 10.02 -2.92 17.30
C VAL A 148 10.31 -1.93 18.43
N PHE A 149 9.31 -1.16 18.86
CA PHE A 149 9.49 -0.15 19.90
C PHE A 149 9.47 -0.71 21.32
N ALA A 150 8.84 -1.86 21.56
CA ALA A 150 8.79 -2.50 22.89
C ALA A 150 10.16 -2.69 23.56
N PRO A 151 11.20 -3.27 22.92
CA PRO A 151 12.51 -3.38 23.57
C PRO A 151 13.15 -2.02 23.82
N ILE A 152 12.97 -1.05 22.92
CA ILE A 152 13.54 0.31 23.03
C ILE A 152 12.94 1.05 24.23
N THR A 153 11.61 1.03 24.38
CA THR A 153 10.93 1.70 25.48
C THR A 153 11.23 1.03 26.82
N LEU A 154 11.30 -0.30 26.82
CA LEU A 154 11.59 -1.07 28.01
C LEU A 154 13.05 -0.86 28.45
N ASP A 155 14.00 -0.64 27.52
CA ASP A 155 15.41 -0.35 27.84
C ASP A 155 15.58 1.06 28.43
N LEU A 156 14.76 2.02 27.99
CA LEU A 156 14.71 3.38 28.55
C LEU A 156 14.11 3.42 29.96
N LEU A 157 13.02 2.69 30.19
CA LEU A 157 12.28 2.70 31.47
C LEU A 157 12.91 1.80 32.53
N LEU A 158 13.45 0.66 32.12
CA LEU A 158 14.03 -0.34 33.00
C LEU A 158 15.34 -0.85 32.38
N PRO A 159 16.44 -0.09 32.51
CA PRO A 159 17.73 -0.49 31.96
C PRO A 159 18.22 -1.75 32.70
N LEU A 160 18.48 -2.82 31.95
CA LEU A 160 19.13 -4.02 32.48
C LEU A 160 20.65 -3.90 32.33
N ASN A 161 21.38 -4.59 33.19
CA ASN A 161 22.84 -4.68 33.14
C ASN A 161 23.34 -5.45 31.89
N GLU A 162 22.47 -6.26 31.27
CA GLU A 162 22.68 -6.90 29.98
C GLU A 162 21.69 -6.37 28.94
N SER A 163 22.14 -6.21 27.69
CA SER A 163 21.29 -5.77 26.58
C SER A 163 20.18 -6.78 26.29
N ARG A 164 18.91 -6.33 26.19
CA ARG A 164 17.82 -7.25 25.84
C ARG A 164 17.98 -7.84 24.45
N ARG A 165 17.71 -9.13 24.34
CA ARG A 165 17.82 -9.86 23.07
C ARG A 165 16.74 -9.38 22.10
N ARG A 166 17.15 -8.70 21.04
CA ARG A 166 16.26 -8.30 19.93
C ARG A 166 15.98 -9.54 19.08
N TYR A 167 14.73 -9.99 19.05
CA TYR A 167 14.33 -11.28 18.47
C TYR A 167 14.45 -11.36 16.94
N PHE A 168 14.53 -10.21 16.24
CA PHE A 168 14.72 -10.20 14.79
C PHE A 168 16.21 -10.31 14.44
N SER A 169 16.73 -11.54 14.43
CA SER A 169 18.13 -11.87 14.12
C SER A 169 18.45 -11.82 12.61
N LEU A 170 17.88 -10.86 11.87
CA LEU A 170 18.09 -10.74 10.41
C LEU A 170 19.37 -9.94 10.09
N LEU A 171 19.86 -9.14 11.05
CA LEU A 171 20.99 -8.24 10.88
C LEU A 171 22.15 -8.44 11.87
N THR A 172 22.18 -9.56 12.59
CA THR A 172 23.28 -9.89 13.52
C THR A 172 24.63 -10.07 12.83
N MET A 173 24.68 -10.08 11.49
CA MET A 173 25.93 -10.07 10.71
C MET A 173 26.56 -8.68 10.53
N PHE A 174 25.80 -7.58 10.63
CA PHE A 174 26.33 -6.23 10.36
C PHE A 174 26.87 -5.51 11.58
N SER A 175 26.53 -5.98 12.78
CA SER A 175 26.93 -5.38 14.04
C SER A 175 27.52 -6.45 14.95
N HIS A 176 28.71 -6.97 14.60
CA HIS A 176 29.52 -7.59 15.64
C HIS A 176 30.06 -6.53 16.63
N ASP A 177 30.07 -5.23 16.24
CA ASP A 177 30.71 -4.15 17.03
C ASP A 177 29.85 -2.90 17.32
N ARG A 178 28.62 -2.74 16.80
CA ARG A 178 27.86 -1.47 17.00
C ARG A 178 26.34 -1.64 17.16
N ILE A 179 25.95 -2.01 18.39
CA ILE A 179 24.54 -2.12 18.83
C ILE A 179 23.76 -0.80 18.65
N GLU A 180 24.44 0.36 18.67
CA GLU A 180 23.82 1.69 18.58
C GLU A 180 23.05 1.96 17.27
N TYR A 181 23.47 1.40 16.13
CA TYR A 181 22.85 1.70 14.83
C TYR A 181 21.76 0.69 14.44
N VAL A 182 21.63 -0.38 15.21
CA VAL A 182 20.75 -1.51 14.89
C VAL A 182 19.28 -1.10 14.93
N ASP A 183 18.87 -0.24 15.88
CA ASP A 183 17.48 0.23 15.98
C ASP A 183 17.07 1.12 14.81
N ILE A 184 17.96 2.01 14.40
CA ILE A 184 17.72 2.92 13.27
C ILE A 184 17.51 2.09 12.00
N VAL A 185 18.33 1.07 11.77
CA VAL A 185 18.19 0.19 10.61
C VAL A 185 16.86 -0.57 10.66
N TYR A 186 16.44 -1.08 11.83
CA TYR A 186 15.15 -1.76 11.96
C TYR A 186 13.96 -0.85 11.68
N VAL A 187 13.97 0.37 12.21
CA VAL A 187 12.91 1.36 11.92
C VAL A 187 12.87 1.68 10.43
N ASN A 188 14.03 1.85 9.78
CA ASN A 188 14.07 2.08 8.33
C ASN A 188 13.52 0.90 7.52
N ILE A 189 13.87 -0.35 7.86
CA ILE A 189 13.30 -1.55 7.23
C ILE A 189 11.79 -1.56 7.37
N LEU A 190 11.28 -1.33 8.58
CA LEU A 190 9.84 -1.31 8.85
C LEU A 190 9.14 -0.24 8.00
N VAL A 191 9.67 0.97 7.93
CA VAL A 191 9.14 2.05 7.10
C VAL A 191 9.10 1.68 5.62
N VAL A 192 10.17 1.08 5.07
CA VAL A 192 10.20 0.66 3.67
C VAL A 192 9.14 -0.41 3.39
N TYR A 193 9.00 -1.39 4.28
CA TYR A 193 7.99 -2.44 4.13
C TYR A 193 6.55 -1.90 4.24
N THR A 194 6.27 -1.00 5.17
CA THR A 194 4.92 -0.43 5.32
C THR A 194 4.52 0.42 4.12
N ILE A 195 5.45 1.22 3.59
CA ILE A 195 5.27 1.96 2.33
C ILE A 195 5.05 1.00 1.16
N GLY A 196 5.88 -0.05 1.04
CA GLY A 196 5.77 -1.05 -0.03
C GLY A 196 4.44 -1.79 -0.03
N LEU A 197 4.00 -2.25 1.14
CA LEU A 197 2.70 -2.88 1.31
C LEU A 197 1.55 -1.93 1.00
N LEU A 198 1.63 -0.66 1.42
CA LEU A 198 0.61 0.33 1.10
C LEU A 198 0.53 0.59 -0.41
N CYS A 199 1.68 0.66 -1.09
CA CYS A 199 1.75 0.80 -2.55
C CYS A 199 1.08 -0.37 -3.25
N LEU A 200 1.44 -1.61 -2.88
CA LEU A 200 0.84 -2.82 -3.45
C LEU A 200 -0.66 -2.85 -3.20
N ALA A 201 -1.09 -2.60 -1.95
CA ALA A 201 -2.50 -2.58 -1.60
C ALA A 201 -3.28 -1.55 -2.41
N GLY A 202 -2.75 -0.33 -2.56
CA GLY A 202 -3.41 0.71 -3.37
C GLY A 202 -3.60 0.30 -4.82
N THR A 203 -2.60 -0.37 -5.42
CA THR A 203 -2.68 -0.84 -6.81
C THR A 203 -3.64 -2.01 -7.00
N GLU A 204 -3.69 -2.95 -6.05
CA GLU A 204 -4.61 -4.09 -6.12
C GLU A 204 -6.06 -3.65 -5.82
N LEU A 205 -6.26 -2.75 -4.85
CA LEU A 205 -7.58 -2.18 -4.56
C LEU A 205 -8.14 -1.40 -5.76
N MET A 206 -7.28 -0.70 -6.50
CA MET A 206 -7.66 -0.05 -7.74
C MET A 206 -8.23 -1.03 -8.77
N LEU A 207 -7.54 -2.14 -9.02
CA LEU A 207 -8.01 -3.17 -9.94
C LEU A 207 -9.31 -3.81 -9.45
N ALA A 208 -9.43 -4.06 -8.14
CA ALA A 208 -10.64 -4.61 -7.55
C ALA A 208 -11.86 -3.69 -7.73
N VAL A 209 -11.70 -2.38 -7.52
CA VAL A 209 -12.78 -1.40 -7.74
C VAL A 209 -13.24 -1.41 -9.19
N PHE A 210 -12.30 -1.39 -10.15
CA PHE A 210 -12.66 -1.48 -11.57
C PHE A 210 -13.34 -2.80 -11.91
N ALA A 211 -12.88 -3.92 -11.36
CA ALA A 211 -13.50 -5.22 -11.59
C ALA A 211 -14.95 -5.25 -11.08
N HIS A 212 -15.20 -4.77 -9.85
CA HIS A 212 -16.56 -4.68 -9.30
C HIS A 212 -17.45 -3.76 -10.13
N TRP A 213 -16.92 -2.63 -10.58
CA TRP A 213 -17.68 -1.72 -11.43
C TRP A 213 -18.05 -2.35 -12.78
N MET A 214 -17.10 -3.03 -13.43
CA MET A 214 -17.37 -3.76 -14.68
C MET A 214 -18.41 -4.87 -14.48
N CYS A 215 -18.36 -5.60 -13.36
CA CYS A 215 -19.38 -6.58 -13.01
C CYS A 215 -20.77 -5.93 -12.87
N GLY A 216 -20.87 -4.76 -12.25
CA GLY A 216 -22.11 -4.01 -12.15
C GLY A 216 -22.66 -3.60 -13.51
N MET A 217 -21.79 -3.11 -14.41
CA MET A 217 -22.19 -2.77 -15.78
C MET A 217 -22.68 -3.99 -16.58
N PHE A 218 -22.01 -5.15 -16.45
CA PHE A 218 -22.49 -6.37 -17.11
C PHE A 218 -23.84 -6.84 -16.58
N GLU A 219 -24.10 -6.67 -15.28
CA GLU A 219 -25.39 -7.01 -14.68
C GLU A 219 -26.52 -6.10 -15.18
N ILE A 220 -26.24 -4.80 -15.37
CA ILE A 220 -27.17 -3.85 -16.00
C ILE A 220 -27.50 -4.28 -17.42
N THR A 221 -26.51 -4.60 -18.25
CA THR A 221 -26.77 -5.02 -19.65
C THR A 221 -27.51 -6.35 -19.80
N ARG A 222 -27.53 -7.17 -18.74
CA ARG A 222 -28.32 -8.42 -18.69
C ARG A 222 -29.77 -8.15 -18.27
N TYR A 223 -29.99 -7.06 -17.53
CA TYR A 223 -31.30 -6.66 -17.04
C TYR A 223 -32.13 -5.98 -18.13
N GLU A 224 -31.48 -5.20 -19.01
CA GLU A 224 -32.05 -4.68 -20.27
C GLU A 224 -32.54 -5.78 -21.22
#